data_AF-A0A975H5Q1-F1
#
_entry.id   AF-A0A975H5Q1-F1
#
_cell.length_a   1.000
_cell.length_b   1.000
_cell.length_c   1.000
_cell.angle_alpha   90.00
_cell.angle_beta   90.00
_cell.angle_gamma   90.00
#
_symmetry.space_group_name_H-M   'P 1'
#
loop_
_entity.id
_entity.type
_entity.pdbx_description
1 polymer ?
#
loop_
_entity_poly.entity_id
_entity_poly.type
_entity_poly.pdbx_seq_one_letter_code
_entity_poly.pdbx_strand_id
1 'polypeptide(L)' 'MDKMIDLDLRGFKGTAHTLLQLFTHIARRELWSEAEITAVITEANKHNDHDHVIATILEYCKH' A
#
# COMPACT_ATOMS: atom_id res chain seq x y z
N MET A 1 15.80 10.64 -1.13
CA MET A 1 15.08 9.74 -2.04
C MET A 1 13.84 9.32 -1.30
N ASP A 2 12.80 10.16 -1.33
CA ASP A 2 11.55 9.94 -0.61
C ASP A 2 10.45 9.95 -1.67
N LYS A 3 10.13 8.77 -2.22
CA LYS A 3 8.89 8.60 -2.98
C LYS A 3 7.82 8.23 -1.97
N MET A 4 6.89 9.12 -1.70
CA MET A 4 5.85 8.96 -0.68
C MET A 4 4.48 9.01 -1.34
N ILE A 5 3.64 8.06 -0.98
CA ILE A 5 2.30 7.91 -1.52
C ILE A 5 1.32 8.64 -0.58
N ASP A 6 0.70 9.71 -1.09
CA ASP A 6 -0.39 10.41 -0.40
C ASP A 6 -1.66 9.54 -0.44
N LEU A 7 -1.86 8.77 0.62
CA LEU A 7 -2.97 7.84 0.78
C LEU A 7 -3.91 8.36 1.87
N ASP A 8 -4.91 9.16 1.49
CA ASP A 8 -5.94 9.56 2.45
C ASP A 8 -6.88 8.38 2.75
N LEU A 9 -6.61 7.73 3.88
CA LEU A 9 -7.42 6.61 4.40
C LEU A 9 -8.59 7.08 5.26
N ARG A 10 -8.84 8.40 5.39
CA ARG A 10 -9.86 8.94 6.28
C ARG A 10 -11.25 8.61 5.71
N GLY A 11 -11.83 7.52 6.20
CA GLY A 11 -13.15 7.03 5.78
C GLY A 11 -13.11 5.81 4.86
N PHE A 12 -11.94 5.20 4.64
CA PHE A 12 -11.83 4.01 3.82
C PHE A 12 -12.43 2.79 4.55
N LYS A 13 -13.67 2.43 4.21
CA LYS A 13 -14.33 1.17 4.63
C LYS A 13 -14.11 0.04 3.60
N GLY A 14 -12.94 -0.01 2.99
CA GLY A 14 -12.58 -1.06 2.03
C GLY A 14 -12.03 -2.31 2.71
N THR A 15 -11.97 -3.42 1.96
CA THR A 15 -11.26 -4.61 2.39
C THR A 15 -9.76 -4.48 2.10
N ALA A 16 -8.92 -5.36 2.66
CA ALA A 16 -7.48 -5.40 2.39
C ALA A 16 -7.17 -5.39 0.87
N HIS A 17 -8.02 -6.05 0.08
CA HIS A 17 -7.93 -6.06 -1.36
C HIS A 17 -8.11 -4.66 -1.98
N THR A 18 -9.08 -3.88 -1.52
CA THR A 18 -9.31 -2.50 -2.00
C THR A 18 -8.14 -1.60 -1.62
N LEU A 19 -7.54 -1.79 -0.44
CA LEU A 19 -6.37 -1.04 0.03
C LEU A 19 -5.13 -1.34 -0.83
N LEU A 20 -4.90 -2.62 -1.16
CA LEU A 20 -3.84 -3.06 -2.07
C LEU A 20 -4.02 -2.49 -3.48
N GLN A 21 -5.25 -2.45 -3.99
CA GLN A 21 -5.55 -1.83 -5.29
C GLN A 21 -5.27 -0.32 -5.28
N LEU A 22 -5.66 0.38 -4.21
CA LEU A 22 -5.41 1.81 -4.05
C LEU A 22 -3.90 2.10 -3.96
N PHE A 23 -3.17 1.34 -3.15
CA PHE A 23 -1.71 1.42 -3.07
C PHE A 23 -1.06 1.20 -4.43
N THR A 24 -1.46 0.15 -5.16
CA THR A 24 -0.95 -0.15 -6.51
C THR A 24 -1.21 1.01 -7.48
N HIS A 25 -2.39 1.60 -7.41
CA HIS A 25 -2.77 2.73 -8.26
C HIS A 25 -1.87 3.95 -8.02
N ILE A 26 -1.61 4.29 -6.75
CA ILE A 26 -0.80 5.46 -6.42
C ILE A 26 0.70 5.18 -6.60
N ALA A 27 1.17 3.99 -6.26
CA ALA A 27 2.55 3.57 -6.52
C ALA A 27 2.88 3.65 -8.02
N ARG A 28 1.96 3.22 -8.89
CA ARG A 28 2.10 3.40 -10.34
C ARG A 28 2.15 4.88 -10.74
N ARG A 29 1.35 5.74 -10.11
CA ARG A 29 1.33 7.19 -10.35
C ARG A 29 2.63 7.86 -9.91
N GLU A 30 3.23 7.37 -8.84
CA GLU A 30 4.53 7.78 -8.28
C GLU A 30 5.74 7.14 -9.01
N LEU A 31 5.51 6.48 -10.16
CA LEU A 31 6.55 5.82 -10.95
C LEU A 31 7.32 4.78 -10.12
N TRP A 32 6.64 4.05 -9.25
CA TRP A 32 7.22 2.88 -8.59
C TRP A 32 7.39 1.75 -9.59
N SER A 33 8.46 0.98 -9.42
CA SER A 33 8.69 -0.19 -10.26
C SER A 33 7.69 -1.28 -9.88
N GLU A 34 7.24 -2.06 -10.86
CA GLU A 34 6.33 -3.19 -10.60
C GLU A 34 6.93 -4.18 -9.59
N ALA A 35 8.27 -4.33 -9.58
CA ALA A 35 8.97 -5.13 -8.57
C ALA A 35 8.83 -4.59 -7.14
N GLU A 36 8.85 -3.27 -6.94
CA GLU A 36 8.68 -2.65 -5.61
C GLU A 36 7.24 -2.82 -5.14
N ILE A 37 6.27 -2.63 -6.04
CA ILE A 37 4.85 -2.85 -5.78
C ILE A 37 4.60 -4.32 -5.40
N THR A 38 5.15 -5.26 -6.17
CA THR A 38 5.03 -6.69 -5.87
C THR A 38 5.70 -7.07 -4.56
N ALA A 39 6.83 -6.47 -4.21
CA ALA A 39 7.50 -6.72 -2.92
C ALA A 39 6.60 -6.30 -1.75
N VAL A 40 6.01 -5.09 -1.79
CA VAL A 40 5.09 -4.59 -0.76
C VAL A 40 3.82 -5.44 -0.68
N ILE A 41 3.23 -5.81 -1.82
CA ILE A 41 2.03 -6.68 -1.85
C ILE A 41 2.36 -8.07 -1.27
N THR A 42 3.52 -8.63 -1.57
CA THR A 42 3.94 -9.95 -1.09
C THR A 42 4.20 -9.92 0.42
N GLU A 43 4.82 -8.86 0.91
CA GLU A 43 5.06 -8.64 2.34
C GLU A 43 3.75 -8.45 3.10
N ALA A 44 2.85 -7.61 2.56
CA ALA A 44 1.52 -7.39 3.10
C ALA A 44 0.67 -8.69 3.13
N ASN A 45 0.73 -9.53 2.10
CA ASN A 45 0.01 -10.81 2.04
C ASN A 45 0.63 -11.92 2.89
N LYS A 46 1.84 -11.75 3.42
CA LYS A 46 2.57 -12.81 4.12
C LYS A 46 1.87 -13.27 5.40
N HIS A 47 1.14 -12.37 6.05
CA HIS A 47 0.39 -12.66 7.27
C HIS A 47 -1.10 -12.91 7.03
N ASN A 48 -1.62 -12.65 5.82
CA ASN A 48 -3.05 -12.69 5.48
C ASN A 48 -3.94 -11.90 6.48
N ASP A 49 -3.34 -10.94 7.18
CA ASP A 49 -3.95 -10.12 8.22
C ASP A 49 -4.19 -8.72 7.65
N HIS A 50 -5.44 -8.28 7.68
CA HIS A 50 -5.84 -6.97 7.16
C HIS A 50 -5.09 -5.84 7.87
N ASP A 51 -4.91 -5.95 9.19
CA ASP A 51 -4.15 -4.97 9.98
C ASP A 51 -2.68 -4.93 9.56
N HIS A 52 -2.10 -6.08 9.23
CA HIS A 52 -0.71 -6.16 8.79
C HIS A 52 -0.52 -5.52 7.41
N VAL A 53 -1.44 -5.79 6.48
CA VAL A 53 -1.49 -5.14 5.16
C VAL A 53 -1.55 -3.62 5.29
N ILE A 54 -2.41 -3.12 6.18
CA ILE A 54 -2.57 -1.69 6.45
C ILE A 54 -1.30 -1.12 7.08
N ALA A 55 -0.72 -1.79 8.08
CA ALA A 55 0.49 -1.34 8.77
C ALA A 55 1.68 -1.25 7.81
N THR A 56 1.90 -2.28 6.97
CA THR A 56 2.96 -2.25 5.95
C THR A 56 2.74 -1.09 4.97
N ILE A 57 1.53 -0.93 4.43
CA ILE A 57 1.24 0.16 3.49
C ILE A 57 1.37 1.54 4.13
N LEU A 58 0.97 1.70 5.41
CA LEU A 58 1.16 2.92 6.19
C LEU A 58 2.64 3.20 6.48
N GLU A 59 3.46 2.18 6.69
CA GLU A 59 4.91 2.38 6.86
C GLU A 59 5.56 2.96 5.59
N TYR A 60 5.03 2.59 4.42
CA TYR A 60 5.40 3.15 3.13
C TYR A 60 4.63 4.45 2.75
N CYS A 61 3.59 4.84 3.50
CA CYS A 61 2.81 6.07 3.28
C CYS A 61 2.96 7.02 4.49
N LYS A 62 3.88 7.99 4.43
CA LYS A 62 4.09 8.95 5.53
C LYS A 62 2.99 10.01 5.63
N HIS A 63 2.86 10.54 6.85
CA HIS A 63 1.91 11.56 7.33
C HIS A 63 2.17 12.98 6.81
#